data_AF-A0A9D8KAZ6-F1
#
_entry.id   AF-A0A9D8KAZ6-F1
#
_cell.length_a   1.000
_cell.length_b   1.000
_cell.length_c   1.000
_cell.angle_alpha   90.00
_cell.angle_beta   90.00
_cell.angle_gamma   90.00
#
_symmetry.space_group_name_H-M   'P 1'
#
loop_
_entity.id
_entity.type
_entity.pdbx_description
1 polymer ?
#
loop_
_entity_poly.entity_id
_entity_poly.type
_entity_poly.pdbx_seq_one_letter_code
_entity_poly.pdbx_strand_id
1 'polypeptide(L)'
;MATGLAIILKRLENASRMHRCRPLALLSMAWLMAGTAGLATPLPERAQAAVTALERAWKADPLTTTMAFPPITPMAEASRPLQSCPSARLSAPQALALYCPDQGRILIDRQRLDAIATQFGSWDAAFWLATALGQAIAALSGQGSGQQGAMAANLQATCFAGTLLGLTPGLQPPAGRSRLSAAITAFPSRLDGEKGTPAQRSYALLTGLGGTASDCEATAMANLAAGAVPDPERLRALAVNPVRSTGDGAIGSVIDALCLPKPPLGCPRRLPQLSVRSNP
;
A
#
# COMPACT_ATOMS: atom_id res chain seq x y z
N MET A 1 -28.35 -16.90 69.50
CA MET A 1 -28.70 -18.22 68.95
C MET A 1 -27.62 -18.59 67.95
N ALA A 2 -26.68 -19.42 68.39
CA ALA A 2 -25.49 -19.82 67.65
C ALA A 2 -25.34 -21.34 67.82
N THR A 3 -25.15 -22.03 66.70
CA THR A 3 -24.83 -23.46 66.57
C THR A 3 -23.84 -23.52 65.41
N GLY A 4 -22.63 -24.08 65.48
CA GLY A 4 -22.09 -25.09 66.37
C GLY A 4 -21.91 -26.41 65.60
N LEU A 5 -20.73 -27.04 65.72
CA LEU A 5 -20.16 -28.25 65.06
C LEU A 5 -19.35 -27.98 63.78
N ALA A 6 -18.00 -28.04 63.69
CA ALA A 6 -16.96 -28.85 64.36
C ALA A 6 -17.12 -30.37 64.03
N ILE A 7 -16.20 -31.06 63.34
CA ILE A 7 -14.93 -31.60 63.87
C ILE A 7 -14.17 -32.42 62.78
N ILE A 8 -12.88 -32.08 62.59
CA ILE A 8 -11.63 -32.92 62.52
C ILE A 8 -11.53 -34.07 61.47
N LEU A 9 -10.69 -33.99 60.42
CA LEU A 9 -9.22 -34.22 60.30
C LEU A 9 -8.70 -35.68 60.45
N LYS A 10 -8.08 -36.15 59.35
CA LYS A 10 -6.90 -37.07 59.23
C LYS A 10 -7.02 -38.57 59.55
N ARG A 11 -6.77 -39.41 58.53
CA ARG A 11 -5.89 -40.62 58.53
C ARG A 11 -5.86 -41.21 57.11
N LEU A 12 -4.75 -41.06 56.38
CA LEU A 12 -3.64 -42.02 56.24
C LEU A 12 -3.98 -43.27 55.40
N GLU A 13 -3.30 -43.34 54.25
CA GLU A 13 -2.65 -44.51 53.65
C GLU A 13 -3.34 -45.87 53.76
N ASN A 14 -3.74 -46.40 52.60
CA ASN A 14 -3.42 -47.80 52.33
C ASN A 14 -3.17 -48.04 50.84
N ALA A 15 -2.08 -48.75 50.59
CA ALA A 15 -1.44 -48.91 49.30
C ALA A 15 -1.75 -50.25 48.65
N SER A 16 -1.64 -50.27 47.33
CA SER A 16 -1.07 -51.36 46.52
C SER A 16 -1.87 -52.64 46.24
N ARG A 17 -1.96 -52.92 44.92
CA ARG A 17 -2.03 -54.21 44.17
C ARG A 17 -3.15 -54.10 43.12
N MET A 18 -2.98 -54.41 41.83
CA MET A 18 -2.08 -55.34 41.18
C MET A 18 -2.06 -55.08 39.65
N HIS A 19 -0.96 -55.49 39.03
CA HIS A 19 -0.63 -55.50 37.61
C HIS A 19 -1.74 -55.91 36.63
N ARG A 20 -1.68 -55.34 35.41
CA ARG A 20 -1.65 -56.11 34.15
C ARG A 20 -1.20 -55.24 32.96
N CYS A 21 -0.13 -55.71 32.31
CA CYS A 21 0.33 -55.29 30.99
C CYS A 21 -0.78 -55.39 29.94
N ARG A 22 -0.84 -54.44 29.00
CA ARG A 22 -1.14 -54.73 27.59
C ARG A 22 -0.53 -53.67 26.66
N PRO A 23 -0.08 -54.08 25.45
CA PRO A 23 0.81 -53.31 24.60
C PRO A 23 0.06 -52.48 23.54
N LEU A 24 0.79 -51.49 23.00
CA LEU A 24 0.76 -51.00 21.61
C LEU A 24 -0.58 -51.03 20.86
N ALA A 25 -1.19 -49.86 20.75
CA ALA A 25 -1.90 -49.43 19.53
C ALA A 25 -1.79 -47.90 19.41
N LEU A 26 -0.59 -47.43 19.03
CA LEU A 26 -0.41 -46.11 18.44
C LEU A 26 -1.10 -46.13 17.07
N LEU A 27 -2.42 -45.92 17.05
CA LEU A 27 -3.12 -45.44 15.86
C LEU A 27 -2.74 -43.97 15.70
N SER A 28 -1.56 -43.75 15.12
CA SER A 28 -1.22 -42.51 14.46
C SER A 28 -2.17 -42.37 13.27
N MET A 29 -3.36 -41.84 13.52
CA MET A 29 -4.19 -41.22 12.49
C MET A 29 -3.41 -40.00 12.00
N ALA A 30 -2.44 -40.27 11.12
CA ALA A 30 -1.92 -39.31 10.17
C ALA A 30 -3.12 -38.91 9.30
N TRP A 31 -3.89 -37.95 9.81
CA TRP A 31 -4.74 -37.14 8.96
C TRP A 31 -3.82 -36.59 7.89
N LEU A 32 -4.02 -37.09 6.67
CA LEU A 32 -3.52 -36.49 5.47
C LEU A 32 -3.99 -35.02 5.51
N MET A 33 -3.10 -34.15 5.97
CA MET A 33 -3.05 -32.77 5.51
C MET A 33 -2.55 -32.83 4.06
N ALA A 34 -3.33 -33.47 3.20
CA ALA A 34 -3.37 -33.13 1.79
C ALA A 34 -3.97 -31.73 1.76
N GLY A 35 -3.13 -30.73 2.07
CA GLY A 35 -3.41 -29.36 1.76
C GLY A 35 -3.71 -29.35 0.28
N THR A 36 -4.99 -29.19 -0.05
CA THR A 36 -5.39 -28.85 -1.40
C THR A 36 -4.69 -27.53 -1.67
N ALA A 37 -3.54 -27.60 -2.35
CA ALA A 37 -2.99 -26.48 -3.07
C ALA A 37 -4.05 -26.16 -4.12
N GLY A 38 -5.06 -25.39 -3.70
CA GLY A 38 -6.07 -24.86 -4.60
C GLY A 38 -5.30 -24.16 -5.67
N LEU A 39 -5.40 -24.67 -6.90
CA LEU A 39 -4.72 -24.12 -8.08
C LEU A 39 -5.05 -22.64 -8.09
N ALA A 40 -4.06 -21.81 -7.74
CA ALA A 40 -4.21 -20.38 -7.73
C ALA A 40 -4.60 -19.98 -9.15
N THR A 41 -5.83 -19.54 -9.32
CA THR A 41 -6.30 -19.18 -10.65
C THR A 41 -5.50 -17.97 -11.12
N PRO A 42 -4.99 -17.98 -12.36
CA PRO A 42 -4.14 -16.91 -12.85
C PRO A 42 -4.90 -15.59 -12.89
N LEU A 43 -4.13 -14.49 -12.86
CA LEU A 43 -4.67 -13.16 -13.05
C LEU A 43 -5.13 -12.96 -14.51
N PRO A 44 -6.14 -12.10 -14.74
CA PRO A 44 -6.51 -11.64 -16.07
C PRO A 44 -5.29 -11.05 -16.76
N GLU A 45 -5.15 -11.29 -18.06
CA GLU A 45 -3.97 -10.93 -18.84
C GLU A 45 -3.54 -9.46 -18.65
N ARG A 46 -4.52 -8.54 -18.63
CA ARG A 46 -4.28 -7.10 -18.44
C ARG A 46 -3.73 -6.77 -17.06
N ALA A 47 -4.27 -7.42 -16.02
CA ALA A 47 -3.76 -7.28 -14.65
C ALA A 47 -2.36 -7.89 -14.54
N GLN A 48 -2.12 -9.04 -15.17
CA GLN A 48 -0.81 -9.70 -15.20
C GLN A 48 0.25 -8.81 -15.89
N ALA A 49 -0.10 -8.20 -17.03
CA ALA A 49 0.79 -7.26 -17.73
C ALA A 49 1.14 -6.04 -16.86
N ALA A 50 0.15 -5.48 -16.15
CA ALA A 50 0.38 -4.39 -15.21
C ALA A 50 1.31 -4.82 -14.05
N VAL A 51 1.11 -6.01 -13.50
CA VAL A 51 1.99 -6.58 -12.46
C VAL A 51 3.42 -6.70 -12.96
N THR A 52 3.65 -7.29 -14.12
CA THR A 52 5.00 -7.45 -14.69
C THR A 52 5.67 -6.10 -14.98
N ALA A 53 4.90 -5.10 -15.43
CA ALA A 53 5.42 -3.75 -15.63
C ALA A 53 5.83 -3.10 -14.30
N LEU A 54 4.98 -3.20 -13.28
CA LEU A 54 5.24 -2.66 -11.94
C LEU A 54 6.39 -3.37 -11.23
N GLU A 55 6.56 -4.68 -11.42
CA GLU A 55 7.70 -5.43 -10.90
C GLU A 55 9.02 -4.94 -11.52
N ARG A 56 9.01 -4.62 -12.82
CA ARG A 56 10.19 -4.02 -13.47
C ARG A 56 10.48 -2.64 -12.91
N ALA A 57 9.45 -1.81 -12.69
CA ALA A 57 9.60 -0.49 -12.08
C ALA A 57 10.15 -0.60 -10.65
N TRP A 58 9.64 -1.53 -9.84
CA TRP A 58 10.15 -1.81 -8.50
C TRP A 58 11.64 -2.18 -8.51
N LYS A 59 12.06 -3.04 -9.44
CA LYS A 59 13.47 -3.42 -9.57
C LYS A 59 14.36 -2.27 -10.09
N ALA A 60 13.77 -1.27 -10.75
CA ALA A 60 14.50 -0.13 -11.31
C ALA A 60 14.56 1.08 -10.35
N ASP A 61 13.63 1.20 -9.41
CA ASP A 61 13.57 2.29 -8.45
C ASP A 61 14.66 2.11 -7.37
N PRO A 62 15.57 3.09 -7.19
CA PRO A 62 16.60 3.05 -6.15
C PRO A 62 16.07 2.83 -4.73
N LEU A 63 14.83 3.25 -4.43
CA LEU A 63 14.22 3.04 -3.12
C LEU A 63 13.86 1.57 -2.89
N THR A 64 13.46 0.84 -3.94
CA THR A 64 12.89 -0.50 -3.81
C THR A 64 13.75 -1.62 -4.40
N THR A 65 14.83 -1.29 -5.10
CA THR A 65 15.74 -2.28 -5.71
C THR A 65 16.36 -3.27 -4.72
N THR A 66 16.45 -2.93 -3.44
CA THR A 66 16.95 -3.82 -2.37
C THR A 66 15.83 -4.54 -1.61
N MET A 67 14.57 -4.19 -1.89
CA MET A 67 13.39 -4.78 -1.27
C MET A 67 12.86 -5.94 -2.12
N ALA A 68 12.44 -7.02 -1.47
CA ALA A 68 11.74 -8.09 -2.15
C ALA A 68 10.40 -7.59 -2.71
N PHE A 69 10.12 -7.90 -3.98
CA PHE A 69 8.82 -7.58 -4.58
C PHE A 69 7.72 -8.38 -3.87
N PRO A 70 6.69 -7.73 -3.29
CA PRO A 70 5.63 -8.44 -2.58
C PRO A 70 4.88 -9.40 -3.51
N PRO A 71 4.67 -10.68 -3.11
CA PRO A 71 3.86 -11.59 -3.90
C PRO A 71 2.42 -11.06 -4.03
N ILE A 72 1.87 -11.16 -5.24
CA ILE A 72 0.49 -10.73 -5.53
C ILE A 72 -0.39 -11.96 -5.61
N THR A 73 -1.37 -12.05 -4.71
CA THR A 73 -2.27 -13.20 -4.57
C THR A 73 -3.70 -12.77 -4.88
N PRO A 74 -4.41 -13.44 -5.81
CA PRO A 74 -5.84 -13.22 -5.98
C PRO A 74 -6.58 -13.60 -4.70
N MET A 75 -7.55 -12.77 -4.30
CA MET A 75 -8.49 -13.14 -3.24
C MET A 75 -9.40 -14.27 -3.72
N ALA A 76 -9.78 -15.17 -2.81
CA ALA A 76 -10.81 -16.16 -3.10
C ALA A 76 -12.14 -15.47 -3.46
N GLU A 77 -12.88 -16.03 -4.40
CA GLU A 77 -14.16 -15.48 -4.84
C GLU A 77 -15.12 -15.31 -3.65
N ALA A 78 -15.88 -14.21 -3.63
CA ALA A 78 -16.75 -13.78 -2.54
C ALA A 78 -16.07 -13.39 -1.20
N SER A 79 -14.73 -13.38 -1.12
CA SER A 79 -14.01 -12.90 0.07
C SER A 79 -14.04 -11.37 0.16
N ARG A 80 -14.17 -10.83 1.37
CA ARG A 80 -14.04 -9.37 1.61
C ARG A 80 -12.58 -9.01 1.90
N PRO A 81 -12.02 -7.93 1.32
CA PRO A 81 -10.59 -7.58 1.51
C PRO A 81 -10.15 -7.51 2.98
N LEU A 82 -10.97 -6.90 3.84
CA LEU A 82 -10.66 -6.76 5.28
C LEU A 82 -10.75 -8.08 6.08
N GLN A 83 -11.50 -9.07 5.60
CA GLN A 83 -11.55 -10.39 6.24
C GLN A 83 -10.28 -11.19 5.92
N SER A 84 -9.79 -11.07 4.69
CA SER A 84 -8.55 -11.73 4.25
C SER A 84 -7.28 -11.02 4.76
N CYS A 85 -7.42 -9.78 5.25
CA CYS A 85 -6.31 -8.92 5.65
C CYS A 85 -6.68 -8.00 6.82
N PRO A 86 -6.80 -8.52 8.05
CA PRO A 86 -7.28 -7.71 9.19
C PRO A 86 -6.33 -6.58 9.61
N SER A 87 -5.03 -6.74 9.36
CA SER A 87 -4.00 -5.74 9.66
C SER A 87 -3.94 -4.59 8.67
N ALA A 88 -4.69 -4.67 7.57
CA ALA A 88 -4.88 -3.56 6.66
C ALA A 88 -5.84 -2.50 7.24
N ARG A 89 -5.43 -1.89 8.34
CA ARG A 89 -6.19 -0.84 9.05
C ARG A 89 -6.52 0.36 8.19
N LEU A 90 -5.79 0.53 7.09
CA LEU A 90 -5.90 1.66 6.16
C LEU A 90 -6.68 1.31 4.91
N SER A 91 -7.59 0.33 4.91
CA SER A 91 -8.17 -0.18 3.66
C SER A 91 -9.66 -0.04 3.61
N ALA A 92 -10.13 0.67 2.59
CA ALA A 92 -11.56 0.79 2.32
C ALA A 92 -12.10 -0.56 1.84
N PRO A 93 -13.37 -0.89 2.11
CA PRO A 93 -14.05 -2.07 1.56
C PRO A 93 -14.04 -2.14 0.01
N GLN A 94 -13.66 -1.03 -0.64
CA GLN A 94 -13.65 -0.85 -2.09
C GLN A 94 -12.24 -0.91 -2.69
N ALA A 95 -11.19 -1.10 -1.88
CA ALA A 95 -9.84 -1.27 -2.40
C ALA A 95 -9.78 -2.52 -3.28
N LEU A 96 -9.30 -2.36 -4.53
CA LEU A 96 -9.19 -3.46 -5.49
C LEU A 96 -7.89 -4.26 -5.34
N ALA A 97 -6.90 -3.62 -4.74
CA ALA A 97 -5.64 -4.23 -4.34
C ALA A 97 -5.28 -3.72 -2.94
N LEU A 98 -4.66 -4.58 -2.16
CA LEU A 98 -4.39 -4.33 -0.76
C LEU A 98 -3.07 -4.96 -0.32
N TYR A 99 -2.17 -4.19 0.28
CA TYR A 99 -1.03 -4.75 1.00
C TYR A 99 -1.42 -5.25 2.40
N CYS A 100 -0.96 -6.45 2.73
CA CYS A 100 -1.14 -7.10 4.02
C CYS A 100 0.20 -7.16 4.77
N PRO A 101 0.45 -6.23 5.72
CA PRO A 101 1.74 -6.12 6.39
C PRO A 101 2.17 -7.42 7.09
N ASP A 102 1.27 -8.07 7.83
CA ASP A 102 1.60 -9.29 8.58
C ASP A 102 1.98 -10.48 7.69
N GLN A 103 1.58 -10.45 6.42
CA GLN A 103 1.81 -11.53 5.45
C GLN A 103 2.82 -11.13 4.37
N GLY A 104 3.28 -9.87 4.36
CA GLY A 104 4.20 -9.34 3.36
C GLY A 104 3.72 -9.46 1.92
N ARG A 105 2.41 -9.52 1.66
CA ARG A 105 1.83 -9.80 0.34
C ARG A 105 0.74 -8.83 -0.05
N ILE A 106 0.46 -8.75 -1.35
CA ILE A 106 -0.67 -7.98 -1.89
C ILE A 106 -1.81 -8.94 -2.22
N LEU A 107 -3.00 -8.63 -1.72
CA LEU A 107 -4.25 -9.30 -2.09
C LEU A 107 -4.99 -8.47 -3.13
N ILE A 108 -5.56 -9.11 -4.14
CA ILE A 108 -6.30 -8.41 -5.19
C ILE A 108 -7.68 -9.00 -5.45
N ASP A 109 -8.66 -8.13 -5.65
CA ASP A 109 -9.98 -8.49 -6.16
C ASP A 109 -9.90 -8.59 -7.68
N ARG A 110 -9.69 -9.82 -8.15
CA ARG A 110 -9.47 -10.12 -9.57
C ARG A 110 -10.61 -9.63 -10.47
N GLN A 111 -11.85 -9.90 -10.10
CA GLN A 111 -13.01 -9.61 -10.95
C GLN A 111 -13.22 -8.11 -11.07
N ARG A 112 -13.08 -7.38 -9.97
CA ARG A 112 -13.21 -5.92 -10.00
C ARG A 112 -12.04 -5.24 -10.69
N LEU A 113 -10.82 -5.74 -10.51
CA LEU A 113 -9.65 -5.18 -11.19
C LEU A 113 -9.76 -5.35 -12.71
N ASP A 114 -10.28 -6.49 -13.18
CA ASP A 114 -10.54 -6.72 -14.61
C ASP A 114 -11.67 -5.84 -15.15
N ALA A 115 -12.74 -5.66 -14.38
CA ALA A 115 -13.83 -4.76 -14.74
C ALA A 115 -13.33 -3.31 -14.89
N ILE A 116 -12.49 -2.83 -13.96
CA ILE A 116 -11.85 -1.52 -14.06
C ILE A 116 -10.91 -1.46 -15.26
N ALA A 117 -10.07 -2.48 -15.49
CA ALA A 117 -9.18 -2.51 -16.64
C ALA A 117 -9.95 -2.46 -17.97
N THR A 118 -11.14 -3.06 -18.01
CA THR A 118 -12.02 -3.07 -19.19
C THR A 118 -12.74 -1.74 -19.38
N GLN A 119 -13.31 -1.18 -18.31
CA GLN A 119 -14.10 0.05 -18.38
C GLN A 119 -13.22 1.30 -18.51
N PHE A 120 -12.08 1.30 -17.84
CA PHE A 120 -11.27 2.49 -17.61
C PHE A 120 -9.83 2.39 -18.12
N GLY A 121 -9.42 1.20 -18.58
CA GLY A 121 -8.10 0.95 -19.16
C GLY A 121 -7.08 0.41 -18.16
N SER A 122 -5.96 -0.08 -18.69
CA SER A 122 -4.88 -0.70 -17.90
C SER A 122 -4.20 0.26 -16.93
N TRP A 123 -4.16 1.57 -17.22
CA TRP A 123 -3.65 2.59 -16.32
C TRP A 123 -4.41 2.64 -14.99
N ASP A 124 -5.75 2.68 -15.04
CA ASP A 124 -6.57 2.78 -13.83
C ASP A 124 -6.47 1.49 -12.98
N ALA A 125 -6.32 0.32 -13.61
CA ALA A 125 -6.04 -0.92 -12.90
C ALA A 125 -4.63 -0.94 -12.28
N ALA A 126 -3.62 -0.46 -13.03
CA ALA A 126 -2.26 -0.34 -12.54
C ALA A 126 -2.14 0.63 -11.37
N PHE A 127 -2.94 1.70 -11.34
CA PHE A 127 -3.01 2.63 -10.20
C PHE A 127 -3.37 1.93 -8.89
N TRP A 128 -4.36 1.02 -8.89
CA TRP A 128 -4.73 0.28 -7.69
C TRP A 128 -3.60 -0.64 -7.20
N LEU A 129 -2.97 -1.38 -8.12
CA LEU A 129 -1.82 -2.23 -7.81
C LEU A 129 -0.63 -1.41 -7.29
N ALA A 130 -0.30 -0.31 -7.96
CA ALA A 130 0.78 0.59 -7.60
C ALA A 130 0.54 1.25 -6.24
N THR A 131 -0.71 1.57 -5.89
CA THR A 131 -1.07 2.08 -4.55
C THR A 131 -0.86 1.03 -3.48
N ALA A 132 -1.22 -0.23 -3.72
CA ALA A 132 -0.93 -1.32 -2.78
C ALA A 132 0.58 -1.56 -2.65
N LEU A 133 1.36 -1.48 -3.73
CA LEU A 133 2.82 -1.50 -3.66
C LEU A 133 3.38 -0.30 -2.89
N GLY A 134 2.80 0.89 -3.04
CA GLY A 134 3.15 2.08 -2.26
C GLY A 134 2.93 1.89 -0.76
N GLN A 135 1.86 1.18 -0.36
CA GLN A 135 1.66 0.77 1.04
C GLN A 135 2.77 -0.18 1.51
N ALA A 136 3.20 -1.11 0.66
CA ALA A 136 4.31 -2.02 0.96
C ALA A 136 5.62 -1.25 1.16
N ILE A 137 5.91 -0.26 0.30
CA ILE A 137 7.09 0.61 0.41
C ILE A 137 7.07 1.35 1.75
N ALA A 138 5.95 2.00 2.10
CA ALA A 138 5.83 2.71 3.37
C ALA A 138 6.03 1.77 4.57
N ALA A 139 5.49 0.56 4.52
CA ALA A 139 5.65 -0.42 5.59
C ALA A 139 7.09 -0.94 5.71
N LEU A 140 7.73 -1.30 4.59
CA LEU A 140 9.08 -1.87 4.56
C LEU A 140 10.19 -0.86 4.85
N SER A 141 9.98 0.42 4.52
CA SER A 141 10.91 1.52 4.83
C SER A 141 10.81 2.03 6.27
N GLY A 142 9.88 1.50 7.07
CA GLY A 142 9.62 2.00 8.44
C GLY A 142 8.93 3.37 8.48
N GLN A 143 8.56 3.93 7.33
CA GLN A 143 7.84 5.21 7.25
C GLN A 143 6.36 5.07 7.64
N GLY A 144 5.82 3.85 7.62
CA GLY A 144 4.43 3.55 7.96
C GLY A 144 4.12 3.40 9.45
N SER A 145 5.12 3.46 10.34
CA SER A 145 4.95 3.20 11.77
C SER A 145 5.12 4.44 12.63
N GLY A 146 4.01 5.05 13.08
CA GLY A 146 3.99 5.68 14.41
C GLY A 146 3.14 6.93 14.59
N GLN A 147 3.04 7.84 13.61
CA GLN A 147 2.43 9.17 13.86
C GLN A 147 1.55 9.73 12.74
N GLN A 148 1.54 9.11 11.55
CA GLN A 148 0.69 9.61 10.47
C GLN A 148 -0.76 9.14 10.63
N GLY A 149 -1.69 10.08 10.51
CA GLY A 149 -3.12 9.78 10.36
C GLY A 149 -3.40 8.99 9.08
N ALA A 150 -4.53 8.28 9.04
CA ALA A 150 -4.90 7.38 7.94
C ALA A 150 -4.86 8.06 6.56
N MET A 151 -5.29 9.32 6.49
CA MET A 151 -5.24 10.13 5.28
C MET A 151 -3.82 10.30 4.73
N ALA A 152 -2.88 10.73 5.57
CA ALA A 152 -1.50 10.98 5.16
C ALA A 152 -0.81 9.70 4.67
N ALA A 153 -1.05 8.58 5.35
CA ALA A 153 -0.53 7.28 4.92
C ALA A 153 -1.12 6.84 3.57
N ASN A 154 -2.40 7.08 3.31
CA ASN A 154 -3.02 6.80 2.01
C ASN A 154 -2.46 7.68 0.90
N LEU A 155 -2.25 8.97 1.17
CA LEU A 155 -1.64 9.91 0.23
C LEU A 155 -0.19 9.53 -0.05
N GLN A 156 0.57 9.08 0.96
CA GLN A 156 1.92 8.57 0.77
C GLN A 156 1.96 7.35 -0.14
N ALA A 157 1.09 6.37 0.09
CA ALA A 157 0.98 5.22 -0.81
C ALA A 157 0.62 5.63 -2.25
N THR A 158 -0.25 6.63 -2.40
CA THR A 158 -0.62 7.21 -3.70
C THR A 158 0.55 7.93 -4.36
N CYS A 159 1.42 8.58 -3.58
CA CYS A 159 2.63 9.22 -4.08
C CYS A 159 3.63 8.18 -4.59
N PHE A 160 3.94 7.15 -3.80
CA PHE A 160 4.80 6.06 -4.26
C PHE A 160 4.22 5.32 -5.47
N ALA A 161 2.90 5.21 -5.57
CA ALA A 161 2.25 4.69 -6.77
C ALA A 161 2.61 5.52 -8.02
N GLY A 162 2.64 6.86 -7.89
CA GLY A 162 3.07 7.76 -8.96
C GLY A 162 4.50 7.50 -9.39
N THR A 163 5.42 7.30 -8.45
CA THR A 163 6.83 6.95 -8.75
C THR A 163 6.92 5.68 -9.57
N LEU A 164 6.25 4.60 -9.13
CA LEU A 164 6.26 3.32 -9.84
C LEU A 164 5.62 3.44 -11.23
N LEU A 165 4.48 4.13 -11.34
CA LEU A 165 3.80 4.33 -12.62
C LEU A 165 4.63 5.17 -13.60
N GLY A 166 5.33 6.19 -13.11
CA GLY A 166 6.24 7.01 -13.91
C GLY A 166 7.38 6.19 -14.54
N LEU A 167 7.82 5.13 -13.87
CA LEU A 167 8.83 4.18 -14.34
C LEU A 167 8.27 3.07 -15.25
N THR A 168 6.97 3.07 -15.54
CA THR A 168 6.31 2.10 -16.42
C THR A 168 5.85 2.73 -17.75
N PRO A 169 6.76 3.06 -18.69
CA PRO A 169 6.41 3.81 -19.90
C PRO A 169 5.38 3.10 -20.81
N GLY A 170 5.30 1.76 -20.74
CA GLY A 170 4.31 0.98 -21.48
C GLY A 170 2.88 1.04 -20.92
N LEU A 171 2.69 1.60 -19.72
CA LEU A 171 1.37 1.87 -19.15
C LEU A 171 1.02 3.33 -19.40
N GLN A 172 0.02 3.56 -20.24
CA GLN A 172 -0.50 4.90 -20.54
C GLN A 172 -2.01 4.94 -20.27
N PRO A 173 -2.55 6.09 -19.84
CA PRO A 173 -3.98 6.27 -19.79
C PRO A 173 -4.58 6.15 -21.20
N PRO A 174 -5.85 5.72 -21.33
CA PRO A 174 -6.55 5.76 -22.61
C PRO A 174 -6.57 7.16 -23.21
N ALA A 175 -6.66 7.25 -24.54
CA ALA A 175 -6.74 8.53 -25.25
C ALA A 175 -7.88 9.41 -24.69
N GLY A 176 -7.58 10.70 -24.48
CA GLY A 176 -8.53 11.67 -23.92
C GLY A 176 -8.79 11.53 -22.41
N ARG A 177 -8.05 10.66 -21.69
CA ARG A 177 -8.12 10.55 -20.23
C ARG A 177 -6.82 11.00 -19.58
N SER A 178 -6.98 11.74 -18.48
CA SER A 178 -5.87 12.21 -17.66
C SER A 178 -5.19 11.07 -16.92
N ARG A 179 -3.86 11.16 -16.72
CA ARG A 179 -3.13 10.26 -15.80
C ARG A 179 -3.64 10.32 -14.36
N LEU A 180 -4.35 11.38 -13.99
CA LEU A 180 -4.91 11.56 -12.65
C LEU A 180 -6.31 10.95 -12.49
N SER A 181 -6.95 10.46 -13.57
CA SER A 181 -8.34 9.97 -13.54
C SER A 181 -8.57 8.96 -12.41
N ALA A 182 -7.69 7.97 -12.28
CA ALA A 182 -7.79 6.95 -11.26
C ALA A 182 -7.73 7.54 -9.84
N ALA A 183 -6.81 8.47 -9.57
CA ALA A 183 -6.71 9.12 -8.26
C ALA A 183 -7.95 9.99 -7.93
N ILE A 184 -8.55 10.61 -8.94
CA ILE A 184 -9.76 11.42 -8.79
C ILE A 184 -10.94 10.52 -8.37
N THR A 185 -11.14 9.39 -9.07
CA THR A 185 -12.35 8.57 -8.94
C THR A 185 -12.21 7.36 -8.01
N ALA A 186 -11.03 7.11 -7.44
CA ALA A 186 -10.74 5.89 -6.65
C ALA A 186 -11.70 5.66 -5.48
N PHE A 187 -12.10 6.73 -4.77
CA PHE A 187 -12.91 6.62 -3.55
C PHE A 187 -14.07 7.61 -3.54
N PRO A 188 -15.22 7.23 -2.95
CA PRO A 188 -16.34 8.13 -2.73
C PRO A 188 -16.00 9.19 -1.67
N SER A 189 -16.63 10.37 -1.78
CA SER A 189 -16.37 11.53 -0.91
C SER A 189 -16.53 11.27 0.59
N ARG A 190 -17.41 10.33 0.97
CA ARG A 190 -17.57 9.91 2.39
C ARG A 190 -16.29 9.36 3.02
N LEU A 191 -15.30 8.97 2.23
CA LEU A 191 -13.99 8.47 2.69
C LEU A 191 -12.89 9.52 2.62
N ASP A 192 -13.18 10.77 2.26
CA ASP A 192 -12.15 11.80 2.06
C ASP A 192 -11.31 12.02 3.33
N GLY A 193 -11.90 11.91 4.54
CA GLY A 193 -11.20 12.00 5.81
C GLY A 193 -10.14 10.91 6.06
N GLU A 194 -10.23 9.78 5.37
CA GLU A 194 -9.30 8.65 5.50
C GLU A 194 -8.43 8.44 4.25
N LYS A 195 -8.89 8.93 3.09
CA LYS A 195 -8.27 8.69 1.78
C LYS A 195 -7.69 9.93 1.15
N GLY A 196 -7.98 11.10 1.71
CA GLY A 196 -7.76 12.40 1.11
C GLY A 196 -8.84 12.67 0.08
N THR A 197 -9.12 13.94 -0.16
CA THR A 197 -10.02 14.39 -1.23
C THR A 197 -9.50 14.00 -2.62
N PRO A 198 -10.33 14.00 -3.68
CA PRO A 198 -9.87 13.80 -5.05
C PRO A 198 -8.67 14.69 -5.44
N ALA A 199 -8.68 15.95 -5.02
CA ALA A 199 -7.58 16.89 -5.28
C ALA A 199 -6.29 16.48 -4.58
N GLN A 200 -6.36 16.10 -3.30
CA GLN A 200 -5.19 15.65 -2.54
C GLN A 200 -4.61 14.35 -3.12
N ARG A 201 -5.45 13.37 -3.47
CA ARG A 201 -4.99 12.12 -4.11
C ARG A 201 -4.31 12.39 -5.44
N SER A 202 -4.90 13.26 -6.25
CA SER A 202 -4.34 13.66 -7.55
C SER A 202 -3.01 14.40 -7.38
N TYR A 203 -2.91 15.27 -6.39
CA TYR A 203 -1.68 15.96 -6.05
C TYR A 203 -0.60 14.97 -5.61
N ALA A 204 -0.92 14.03 -4.72
CA ALA A 204 0.02 12.98 -4.29
C ALA A 204 0.52 12.14 -5.47
N LEU A 205 -0.38 11.67 -6.33
CA LEU A 205 -0.02 10.92 -7.54
C LEU A 205 0.90 11.75 -8.45
N LEU A 206 0.57 13.03 -8.65
CA LEU A 206 1.36 13.94 -9.47
C LEU A 206 2.75 14.20 -8.88
N THR A 207 2.87 14.29 -7.55
CA THR A 207 4.15 14.37 -6.85
C THR A 207 5.03 13.17 -7.19
N GLY A 208 4.50 11.95 -7.08
CA GLY A 208 5.23 10.73 -7.46
C GLY A 208 5.63 10.68 -8.93
N LEU A 209 4.80 11.24 -9.82
CA LEU A 209 5.11 11.39 -11.24
C LEU A 209 6.14 12.51 -11.53
N GLY A 210 6.66 13.20 -10.51
CA GLY A 210 7.61 14.31 -10.65
C GLY A 210 6.99 15.65 -11.07
N GLY A 211 5.66 15.77 -10.96
CA GLY A 211 4.92 16.96 -11.40
C GLY A 211 4.75 18.06 -10.35
N THR A 212 5.30 17.90 -9.14
CA THR A 212 5.27 18.91 -8.06
C THR A 212 6.67 19.06 -7.45
N ALA A 213 6.87 20.10 -6.62
CA ALA A 213 8.13 20.31 -5.90
C ALA A 213 8.20 19.55 -4.55
N SER A 214 7.23 18.69 -4.26
CA SER A 214 7.16 17.89 -3.03
C SER A 214 7.85 16.54 -3.21
N ASP A 215 8.08 15.82 -2.13
CA ASP A 215 8.48 14.40 -2.13
C ASP A 215 7.34 13.51 -1.59
N CYS A 216 7.59 12.20 -1.55
CA CYS A 216 6.68 11.20 -0.97
C CYS A 216 6.99 10.90 0.51
N GLU A 217 7.73 11.76 1.22
CA GLU A 217 8.02 11.54 2.64
C GLU A 217 6.79 11.73 3.51
N ALA A 218 6.84 11.14 4.71
CA ALA A 218 5.73 11.15 5.64
C ALA A 218 5.29 12.58 6.02
N THR A 219 6.25 13.47 6.27
CA THR A 219 5.96 14.86 6.63
C THR A 219 5.25 15.62 5.50
N ALA A 220 5.72 15.46 4.26
CA ALA A 220 5.11 16.11 3.10
C ALA A 220 3.66 15.65 2.88
N MET A 221 3.39 14.36 3.06
CA MET A 221 2.03 13.81 2.92
C MET A 221 1.11 14.18 4.08
N ALA A 222 1.64 14.38 5.28
CA ALA A 222 0.90 14.94 6.40
C ALA A 222 0.53 16.41 6.15
N ASN A 223 1.45 17.20 5.60
CA ASN A 223 1.18 18.59 5.21
C ASN A 223 0.11 18.64 4.10
N LEU A 224 0.21 17.79 3.08
CA LEU A 224 -0.81 17.66 2.03
C LEU A 224 -2.18 17.27 2.61
N ALA A 225 -2.23 16.33 3.57
CA ALA A 225 -3.45 15.96 4.27
C ALA A 225 -4.10 17.16 4.99
N ALA A 226 -3.28 18.07 5.53
CA ALA A 226 -3.71 19.33 6.13
C ALA A 226 -3.97 20.46 5.11
N GLY A 227 -3.78 20.20 3.81
CA GLY A 227 -3.93 21.21 2.74
C GLY A 227 -2.76 22.19 2.61
N ALA A 228 -1.65 21.95 3.33
CA ALA A 228 -0.43 22.72 3.27
C ALA A 228 0.53 22.09 2.24
N VAL A 229 0.65 22.69 1.06
CA VAL A 229 1.56 22.25 0.00
C VAL A 229 2.45 23.39 -0.48
N PRO A 230 3.62 23.11 -1.08
CA PRO A 230 4.48 24.14 -1.66
C PRO A 230 3.79 25.02 -2.71
N ASP A 231 2.87 24.48 -3.52
CA ASP A 231 2.15 25.19 -4.59
C ASP A 231 0.62 25.09 -4.42
N PRO A 232 0.03 25.87 -3.48
CA PRO A 232 -1.38 25.75 -3.12
C PRO A 232 -2.35 26.07 -4.27
N GLU A 233 -1.93 26.86 -5.26
CA GLU A 233 -2.70 27.10 -6.48
C GLU A 233 -2.94 25.81 -7.28
N ARG A 234 -1.95 24.91 -7.34
CA ARG A 234 -2.09 23.63 -8.04
C ARG A 234 -3.11 22.72 -7.34
N LEU A 235 -3.03 22.63 -6.01
CA LEU A 235 -4.00 21.88 -5.22
C LEU A 235 -5.43 22.44 -5.40
N ARG A 236 -5.58 23.78 -5.43
CA ARG A 236 -6.87 24.42 -5.72
C ARG A 236 -7.36 24.15 -7.15
N ALA A 237 -6.48 24.19 -8.14
CA ALA A 237 -6.83 23.86 -9.53
C ALA A 237 -7.35 22.41 -9.67
N LEU A 238 -6.70 21.46 -8.99
CA LEU A 238 -7.13 20.06 -8.93
C LEU A 238 -8.49 19.89 -8.24
N ALA A 239 -8.83 20.75 -7.28
CA ALA A 239 -10.13 20.74 -6.60
C ALA A 239 -11.26 21.28 -7.49
N VAL A 240 -11.00 22.32 -8.28
CA VAL A 240 -12.03 22.95 -9.14
C VAL A 240 -12.24 22.16 -10.44
N ASN A 241 -11.16 21.65 -11.03
CA ASN A 241 -11.18 21.08 -12.38
C ASN A 241 -10.30 19.82 -12.47
N PRO A 242 -10.64 18.73 -11.78
CA PRO A 242 -9.80 17.54 -11.68
C PRO A 242 -9.41 16.95 -13.06
N VAL A 243 -10.25 17.13 -14.09
CA VAL A 243 -10.00 16.65 -15.47
C VAL A 243 -9.24 17.68 -16.32
N ARG A 244 -9.51 18.98 -16.18
CA ARG A 244 -8.94 20.06 -17.00
C ARG A 244 -7.59 20.59 -16.50
N SER A 245 -7.26 20.42 -15.23
CA SER A 245 -5.96 20.81 -14.64
C SER A 245 -4.77 19.96 -15.11
N THR A 246 -4.99 19.09 -16.10
CA THR A 246 -3.98 18.25 -16.75
C THR A 246 -3.82 18.49 -18.24
N GLY A 247 -4.42 19.58 -18.77
CA GLY A 247 -4.33 19.94 -20.19
C GLY A 247 -2.89 19.83 -20.70
N ASP A 248 -2.76 19.18 -21.87
CA ASP A 248 -1.55 18.64 -22.50
C ASP A 248 -0.31 19.57 -22.55
N GLY A 249 -0.46 20.86 -22.23
CA GLY A 249 0.65 21.82 -22.16
C GLY A 249 1.52 21.76 -20.90
N ALA A 250 1.03 21.25 -19.76
CA ALA A 250 1.77 21.30 -18.49
C ALA A 250 2.41 19.97 -18.06
N ILE A 251 1.86 18.82 -18.46
CA ILE A 251 2.44 17.50 -18.15
C ILE A 251 3.34 17.02 -19.31
N GLY A 252 2.98 17.34 -20.55
CA GLY A 252 3.86 17.15 -21.72
C GLY A 252 5.17 17.91 -21.57
N SER A 253 5.10 19.19 -21.15
CA SER A 253 6.30 20.01 -20.95
C SER A 253 7.13 19.64 -19.72
N VAL A 254 6.56 19.06 -18.66
CA VAL A 254 7.33 18.58 -17.50
C VAL A 254 8.01 17.25 -17.79
N ILE A 255 7.40 16.37 -18.59
CA ILE A 255 8.02 15.11 -19.02
C ILE A 255 9.07 15.36 -20.13
N ASP A 256 8.83 16.28 -21.05
CA ASP A 256 9.84 16.73 -22.01
C ASP A 256 10.98 17.51 -21.32
N ALA A 257 10.70 18.22 -20.22
CA ALA A 257 11.74 18.84 -19.39
C ALA A 257 12.57 17.81 -18.57
N LEU A 258 12.04 16.60 -18.34
CA LEU A 258 12.79 15.48 -17.76
C LEU A 258 13.68 14.76 -18.79
N CYS A 259 13.59 15.10 -20.07
CA CYS A 259 14.44 14.60 -21.15
C CYS A 259 15.42 15.66 -21.72
N LEU A 260 15.49 16.86 -21.13
CA LEU A 260 16.55 17.81 -21.49
C LEU A 260 17.88 17.36 -20.87
N PRO A 261 19.01 17.39 -21.63
CA PRO A 261 20.32 17.22 -21.04
C PRO A 261 20.51 18.27 -19.96
N LYS A 262 20.86 17.78 -18.76
CA LYS A 262 21.22 18.56 -17.57
C LYS A 262 21.98 19.83 -17.99
N PRO A 263 21.49 21.05 -17.70
CA PRO A 263 22.28 22.25 -17.99
C PRO A 263 23.61 22.15 -17.22
N PRO A 264 24.74 22.49 -17.84
CA PRO A 264 26.04 22.37 -17.20
C PRO A 264 26.08 23.34 -16.01
N LEU A 265 26.30 22.77 -14.82
CA LEU A 265 26.86 23.40 -13.62
C LEU A 265 26.56 24.90 -13.43
N GLY A 266 25.59 25.23 -12.58
CA GLY A 266 25.31 26.64 -12.29
C GLY A 266 24.40 26.95 -11.11
N CYS A 267 24.32 26.11 -10.07
CA CYS A 267 23.73 26.53 -8.79
C CYS A 267 24.66 26.10 -7.64
N PRO A 268 25.44 27.01 -7.03
CA PRO A 268 26.22 26.65 -5.85
C PRO A 268 25.25 26.42 -4.68
N ARG A 269 25.17 25.17 -4.21
CA ARG A 269 24.66 24.85 -2.87
C ARG A 269 25.51 25.62 -1.86
N ARG A 270 24.97 26.68 -1.25
CA ARG A 270 25.49 27.13 0.05
C ARG A 270 25.11 26.08 1.07
N LEU A 271 26.09 25.29 1.50
CA LEU A 271 26.00 24.53 2.74
C LEU A 271 26.04 25.54 3.91
N PRO A 272 25.19 25.39 4.95
CA PRO A 272 25.36 26.14 6.18
C PRO A 272 26.75 25.83 6.77
N GLN A 273 27.55 26.86 6.98
CA GLN A 273 28.83 26.75 7.68
C GLN A 273 28.54 26.26 9.12
N LEU A 274 28.94 25.03 9.42
CA LEU A 274 29.10 24.55 10.79
C LEU A 274 30.23 25.36 11.43
N SER A 275 29.87 26.37 12.23
CA SER A 275 30.83 27.13 13.02
C SER A 275 31.30 26.26 14.17
N VAL A 276 32.50 25.68 14.04
CA VAL A 276 33.21 25.04 15.15
C VAL A 276 33.77 26.16 16.03
N ARG A 277 33.14 26.35 17.19
CA ARG A 277 33.62 27.23 18.25
C ARG A 277 34.78 26.52 18.96
N SER A 278 36.02 26.83 18.59
CA SER A 278 37.18 26.54 19.43
C SER A 278 37.33 27.65 20.46
N ASN A 279 37.11 27.30 21.74
CA ASN A 279 37.39 28.14 22.91
C ASN A 279 38.91 28.37 23.04
N PRO A 280 39.36 29.56 23.48
CA PRO A 280 40.66 29.68 24.13
C PRO A 280 40.65 29.04 25.53
#